data_AF-A0A4V3TUY5-F1
#
_entry.id   AF-A0A4V3TUY5-F1
#
_cell.length_a   1.000
_cell.length_b   1.000
_cell.length_c   1.000
_cell.angle_alpha   90.00
_cell.angle_beta   90.00
_cell.angle_gamma   90.00
#
_symmetry.space_group_name_H-M   'P 1'
#
loop_
_entity.id
_entity.type
_entity.pdbx_description
1 polymer ?
#
loop_
_entity_poly.entity_id
_entity_poly.type
_entity_poly.pdbx_seq_one_letter_code
_entity_poly.pdbx_strand_id
1 'polypeptide(L)'
;PLQKCRECPLFHEKICQKVIKIKQSSDIRKFNHPARGTKAWEKLYAKRSAVERVNGYLKEHMKLNDTTHYQSEIVQVELLLIQLAYNLKNFAAQRLSQEKYRKELVA
;
A
#
# COMPACT_ATOMS: atom_id res chain seq x y z
N PRO A 1 17.53 22.22 -11.04
CA PRO A 1 16.27 21.44 -10.94
C PRO A 1 16.33 20.17 -11.82
N LEU A 2 16.23 18.99 -11.22
CA LEU A 2 16.13 17.71 -11.94
C LEU A 2 15.05 17.84 -13.04
N GLN A 3 15.30 17.36 -14.27
CA GLN A 3 14.40 17.53 -15.43
C GLN A 3 12.90 17.33 -15.11
N LYS A 4 12.59 16.38 -14.22
CA LYS A 4 11.23 16.08 -13.73
C LYS A 4 10.49 17.24 -13.06
N CYS A 5 11.21 18.21 -12.47
CA CYS A 5 10.59 19.38 -11.86
C CYS A 5 9.96 20.32 -12.88
N ARG A 6 10.45 20.35 -14.13
CA ARG A 6 9.92 21.25 -15.17
C ARG A 6 8.50 20.87 -15.62
N GLU A 7 8.21 19.58 -15.61
CA GLU A 7 6.89 19.02 -15.95
C GLU A 7 6.00 18.83 -14.71
N CYS A 8 6.47 19.24 -13.53
CA CYS A 8 5.73 19.05 -12.29
C CYS A 8 4.53 20.01 -12.23
N PRO A 9 3.31 19.52 -11.99
CA PRO A 9 2.13 20.39 -11.87
C PRO A 9 2.22 21.34 -10.66
N LEU A 10 3.11 21.08 -9.69
CA LEU A 10 3.36 21.95 -8.53
C LEU A 10 4.54 22.92 -8.73
N PHE A 11 5.10 23.02 -9.94
CA PHE A 11 6.31 23.81 -10.21
C PHE A 11 6.17 25.28 -9.79
N HIS A 12 5.00 25.89 -10.00
CA HIS A 12 4.73 27.29 -9.66
C HIS A 12 4.35 27.53 -8.20
N GLU A 13 3.96 26.48 -7.47
CA GLU A 13 3.51 26.59 -6.08
C GLU A 13 4.68 26.64 -5.08
N LYS A 14 5.94 26.47 -5.56
CA LYS A 14 7.16 26.39 -4.74
C LYS A 14 7.13 25.31 -3.65
N ILE A 15 6.19 24.36 -3.73
CA ILE A 15 6.04 23.24 -2.79
C ILE A 15 6.40 21.94 -3.52
N CYS A 16 7.26 21.12 -2.91
CA CYS A 16 7.61 19.80 -3.44
C CYS A 16 6.90 18.73 -2.62
N GLN A 17 5.95 18.01 -3.23
CA GLN A 17 5.25 16.90 -2.58
C GLN A 17 5.65 15.56 -3.19
N LYS A 18 5.83 14.53 -2.35
CA LYS A 18 6.09 13.16 -2.79
C LYS A 18 4.88 12.53 -3.51
N VAL A 19 3.67 12.97 -3.15
CA VAL A 19 2.40 12.52 -3.74
C VAL A 19 1.61 13.75 -4.15
N ILE A 20 1.22 13.82 -5.42
CA ILE A 20 0.41 14.90 -5.96
C ILE A 20 -1.01 14.37 -6.16
N LYS A 21 -1.98 14.99 -5.48
CA LYS A 21 -3.40 14.64 -5.65
C LYS A 21 -3.96 15.44 -6.83
N ILE A 22 -4.16 14.77 -7.96
CA ILE A 22 -4.72 15.35 -9.17
C ILE A 22 -6.21 14.99 -9.26
N LYS A 23 -7.08 15.99 -9.47
CA LYS A 23 -8.52 15.73 -9.70
C LYS A 23 -8.69 15.06 -11.07
N GLN A 24 -9.56 14.06 -11.16
CA GLN A 24 -9.86 13.41 -12.45
C GLN A 24 -10.39 14.40 -13.49
N SER A 25 -11.11 15.44 -13.05
CA SER A 25 -11.61 16.49 -13.93
C SER A 25 -10.53 17.34 -14.59
N SER A 26 -9.28 17.30 -14.10
CA SER A 26 -8.17 18.02 -14.73
C SER A 26 -7.82 17.46 -16.11
N ASP A 27 -7.91 16.14 -16.29
CA ASP A 27 -7.80 15.47 -17.57
C ASP A 27 -8.49 14.10 -17.46
N ILE A 28 -9.72 14.04 -17.98
CA ILE A 28 -10.57 12.86 -17.90
C ILE A 28 -10.00 11.71 -18.74
N ARG A 29 -9.26 12.02 -19.82
CA ARG A 29 -8.69 10.98 -20.71
C ARG A 29 -7.44 10.36 -20.10
N LYS A 30 -6.62 11.19 -19.45
CA LYS A 30 -5.37 10.75 -18.80
C LYS A 30 -5.59 10.11 -17.44
N PHE A 31 -6.58 10.56 -16.67
CA PHE A 31 -6.88 10.07 -15.33
C PHE A 31 -8.25 9.40 -15.25
N ASN A 32 -8.57 8.56 -16.24
CA ASN A 32 -9.83 7.84 -16.28
C ASN A 32 -9.92 6.78 -15.15
N HIS A 33 -11.10 6.65 -14.55
CA HIS A 33 -11.39 5.50 -13.71
C HIS A 33 -11.83 4.33 -14.62
N PRO A 34 -11.29 3.11 -14.44
CA PRO A 34 -11.77 1.98 -15.22
C PRO A 34 -13.24 1.72 -14.90
N ALA A 35 -14.04 1.44 -15.94
CA ALA A 35 -15.44 1.13 -15.76
C ALA A 35 -15.62 -0.13 -14.91
N ARG A 36 -16.65 -0.14 -14.04
CA ARG A 36 -16.99 -1.30 -13.22
C ARG A 36 -17.25 -2.52 -14.11
N GLY A 37 -16.86 -3.71 -13.65
CA GLY A 37 -16.99 -4.96 -14.42
C GLY A 37 -15.95 -5.15 -15.53
N THR A 38 -15.05 -4.19 -15.75
CA THR A 38 -13.87 -4.43 -16.61
C THR A 38 -12.79 -5.19 -15.85
N LYS A 39 -11.97 -5.97 -16.57
CA LYS A 39 -10.80 -6.67 -15.98
C LYS A 39 -9.85 -5.71 -15.25
N ALA A 40 -9.71 -4.48 -15.72
CA ALA A 40 -8.89 -3.46 -15.08
C ALA A 40 -9.47 -3.05 -13.72
N TRP A 41 -10.79 -2.82 -13.67
CA TRP A 41 -11.49 -2.52 -12.43
C TRP A 41 -11.44 -3.69 -11.45
N GLU A 42 -11.67 -4.92 -11.89
CA GLU A 42 -11.60 -6.12 -11.05
C GLU A 42 -10.22 -6.28 -10.40
N LYS A 43 -9.14 -6.07 -11.17
CA LYS A 43 -7.78 -6.11 -10.63
C LYS A 43 -7.54 -5.05 -9.55
N LEU A 44 -8.03 -3.82 -9.76
CA LEU A 44 -7.93 -2.76 -8.74
C LEU A 44 -8.78 -3.07 -7.52
N TYR A 45 -9.99 -3.58 -7.72
CA TYR A 45 -10.89 -3.97 -6.64
C TYR A 45 -10.28 -5.09 -5.80
N ALA A 46 -9.72 -6.13 -6.44
CA ALA A 46 -9.03 -7.23 -5.75
C ALA A 46 -7.84 -6.74 -4.91
N LYS A 47 -7.05 -5.77 -5.43
CA LYS A 47 -5.97 -5.12 -4.67
C LYS A 47 -6.51 -4.41 -3.42
N ARG A 48 -7.61 -3.66 -3.55
CA ARG A 48 -8.26 -3.00 -2.41
C ARG A 48 -8.74 -4.03 -1.40
N SER A 49 -9.48 -5.04 -1.82
CA SER A 49 -9.96 -6.11 -0.93
C SER A 49 -8.83 -6.84 -0.23
N ALA A 50 -7.66 -7.00 -0.88
CA ALA A 50 -6.48 -7.57 -0.24
C ALA A 50 -5.98 -6.71 0.93
N VAL A 51 -5.92 -5.38 0.77
CA VAL A 51 -5.55 -4.47 1.85
C VAL A 51 -6.56 -4.54 3.00
N GLU A 52 -7.85 -4.57 2.71
CA GLU A 52 -8.88 -4.68 3.76
C GLU A 52 -8.76 -5.99 4.55
N ARG A 53 -8.44 -7.10 3.89
CA ARG A 53 -8.18 -8.38 4.57
C ARG A 53 -6.97 -8.30 5.51
N VAL A 54 -5.89 -7.63 5.08
CA VAL A 54 -4.72 -7.39 5.95
C VAL A 54 -5.14 -6.58 7.17
N ASN A 55 -5.87 -5.48 6.97
CA ASN A 55 -6.34 -4.63 8.07
C ASN A 55 -7.24 -5.41 9.04
N GLY A 56 -8.16 -6.23 8.53
CA GLY A 56 -8.98 -7.12 9.36
C GLY A 56 -8.13 -8.08 10.19
N TYR A 57 -7.17 -8.76 9.53
CA TYR A 57 -6.26 -9.68 10.21
C TYR A 57 -5.45 -8.99 11.33
N LEU A 58 -4.92 -7.80 11.07
CA LEU A 58 -4.16 -7.04 12.07
C LEU A 58 -5.01 -6.68 13.29
N LYS A 59 -6.27 -6.27 13.05
CA LYS A 59 -7.24 -5.96 14.11
C LYS A 59 -7.59 -7.18 14.94
N GLU A 60 -7.95 -8.28 14.29
CA GLU A 60 -8.44 -9.50 14.96
C GLU A 60 -7.33 -10.31 15.63
N HIS A 61 -6.13 -10.35 15.05
CA HIS A 61 -5.06 -11.26 15.50
C HIS A 61 -3.82 -10.58 16.05
N MET A 62 -3.61 -9.29 15.78
CA MET A 62 -2.41 -8.57 16.22
C MET A 62 -2.72 -7.36 17.09
N LYS A 63 -3.90 -7.34 17.73
CA LYS A 63 -4.34 -6.33 18.71
C LYS A 63 -4.30 -4.89 18.20
N LEU A 64 -4.42 -4.67 16.89
CA LEU A 64 -4.33 -3.32 16.32
C LEU A 64 -5.38 -2.35 16.91
N ASN A 65 -6.55 -2.86 17.31
CA ASN A 65 -7.61 -2.07 17.95
C ASN A 65 -7.57 -2.11 19.49
N ASP A 66 -6.83 -3.04 20.09
CA ASP A 66 -6.87 -3.35 21.51
C ASP A 66 -5.58 -2.92 22.22
N THR A 67 -5.14 -1.69 21.95
CA THR A 67 -3.93 -1.11 22.53
C THR A 67 -4.17 -0.72 23.99
N THR A 68 -3.29 -1.09 24.89
CA THR A 68 -3.40 -0.76 26.32
C THR A 68 -2.72 0.57 26.70
N HIS A 69 -2.00 1.18 25.75
CA HIS A 69 -1.27 2.42 25.97
C HIS A 69 -2.18 3.66 25.92
N TYR A 70 -1.97 4.57 26.87
CA TYR A 70 -2.71 5.84 26.93
C TYR A 70 -2.09 6.94 26.06
N GLN A 71 -0.75 7.00 25.98
CA GLN A 71 -0.04 8.03 25.22
C GLN A 71 -0.06 7.74 23.71
N SER A 72 -0.43 8.75 22.93
CA SER A 72 -0.61 8.63 21.48
C SER A 72 0.67 8.24 20.74
N GLU A 73 1.81 8.71 21.23
CA GLU A 73 3.14 8.47 20.66
C GLU A 73 3.53 7.00 20.80
N ILE A 74 3.21 6.38 21.94
CA ILE A 74 3.49 4.96 22.18
C ILE A 74 2.58 4.10 21.31
N VAL A 75 1.29 4.45 21.23
CA VAL A 75 0.32 3.75 20.35
C VAL A 75 0.78 3.80 18.89
N GLN A 76 1.30 4.94 18.40
CA GLN A 76 1.85 5.04 17.05
C GLN A 76 3.02 4.10 16.82
N VAL A 77 3.93 4.00 17.79
CA VAL A 77 5.08 3.07 17.70
C VAL A 77 4.60 1.62 17.72
N GLU A 78 3.65 1.27 18.60
CA GLU A 78 3.05 -0.08 18.67
C GLU A 78 2.42 -0.47 17.33
N LEU A 79 1.59 0.40 16.74
CA LEU A 79 0.98 0.20 15.42
C LEU A 79 2.03 -0.04 14.32
N LEU A 80 3.11 0.75 14.31
CA LEU A 80 4.20 0.58 13.35
C LEU A 80 4.96 -0.75 13.54
N LEU A 81 5.19 -1.17 14.79
CA LEU A 81 5.82 -2.44 15.10
C LEU A 81 4.94 -3.64 14.70
N ILE A 82 3.63 -3.57 14.95
CA ILE A 82 2.64 -4.55 14.50
C ILE A 82 2.71 -4.68 12.96
N GLN A 83 2.69 -3.56 12.25
CA GLN A 83 2.77 -3.55 10.78
C GLN A 83 4.10 -4.15 10.28
N LEU A 84 5.23 -3.78 10.91
CA LEU A 84 6.56 -4.29 10.57
C LEU A 84 6.64 -5.80 10.79
N ALA A 85 6.18 -6.29 11.93
CA ALA A 85 6.18 -7.72 12.26
C ALA A 85 5.35 -8.53 11.26
N TYR A 86 4.16 -8.04 10.90
CA TYR A 86 3.33 -8.67 9.88
C TYR A 86 4.03 -8.75 8.52
N ASN A 87 4.63 -7.65 8.07
CA ASN A 87 5.34 -7.60 6.79
C ASN A 87 6.56 -8.53 6.79
N LEU A 88 7.32 -8.56 7.88
CA LEU A 88 8.48 -9.44 8.04
C LEU A 88 8.07 -10.91 7.98
N LYS A 89 7.02 -11.29 8.71
CA LYS A 89 6.48 -12.66 8.69
C LYS A 89 6.10 -13.10 7.28
N ASN A 90 5.34 -12.26 6.57
CA ASN A 90 4.91 -12.59 5.21
C ASN A 90 6.07 -12.61 4.22
N PHE A 91 7.03 -11.69 4.35
CA PHE A 91 8.23 -11.69 3.52
C PHE A 91 9.05 -12.97 3.71
N ALA A 92 9.26 -13.41 4.94
CA ALA A 92 9.93 -14.68 5.24
C ALA A 92 9.18 -15.88 4.64
N ALA A 93 7.85 -15.94 4.80
CA ALA A 93 7.03 -17.00 4.21
C ALA A 93 7.10 -17.01 2.68
N GLN A 94 7.08 -15.83 2.05
CA GLN A 94 7.24 -15.69 0.59
C GLN A 94 8.60 -16.19 0.12
N ARG A 95 9.68 -15.87 0.85
CA ARG A 95 11.03 -16.35 0.53
C ARG A 95 11.12 -17.87 0.59
N LEU A 96 10.61 -18.48 1.66
CA LEU A 96 10.58 -19.93 1.80
C LEU A 96 9.75 -20.61 0.70
N SER A 97 8.60 -20.03 0.35
CA SER A 97 7.75 -20.54 -0.73
C SER A 97 8.44 -20.46 -2.10
N GLN A 98 9.14 -19.35 -2.38
CA GLN A 98 9.93 -19.19 -3.62
C GLN A 98 11.07 -20.20 -3.70
N GLU A 99 11.77 -20.43 -2.59
CA GLU A 99 12.84 -21.44 -2.55
C GLU A 99 12.31 -22.85 -2.79
N LYS A 100 11.17 -23.20 -2.20
CA LYS A 100 10.51 -24.48 -2.43
C LYS A 100 10.13 -24.65 -3.90
N TYR A 101 9.45 -23.66 -4.48
CA TYR A 101 9.09 -23.68 -5.91
C TYR A 101 10.32 -23.80 -6.83
N ARG A 102 11.41 -23.09 -6.51
CA ARG A 102 12.66 -23.19 -7.27
C ARG A 102 13.27 -24.59 -7.19
N LYS A 103 13.21 -25.25 -6.04
CA LYS A 103 13.70 -26.63 -5.88
C LYS A 103 12.84 -27.61 -6.69
N GLU A 104 11.53 -27.44 -6.68
CA GLU A 104 10.58 -28.26 -7.46
C GLU A 104 10.75 -28.11 -8.97
N LEU A 105 11.15 -26.93 -9.46
CA LEU A 105 11.43 -26.70 -10.89
C LEU A 105 12.75 -27.31 -11.38
N VAL A 106 13.71 -27.53 -10.48
CA VAL A 106 15.05 -28.05 -10.79
C VAL A 106 15.11 -29.58 -10.62
N ALA A 107 14.16 -30.15 -9.88
CA ALA A 107 13.96 -31.59 -9.72
C ALA A 107 13.17 -32.16 -10.91
#